data_AF-A0AAV2YJ26-F1
#
_entry.id   AF-A0AAV2YJ26-F1
#
_cell.length_a   1.000
_cell.length_b   1.000
_cell.length_c   1.000
_cell.angle_alpha   90.00
_cell.angle_beta   90.00
_cell.angle_gamma   90.00
#
_symmetry.space_group_name_H-M   'P 1'
#
loop_
_entity.id
_entity.type
_entity.pdbx_description
1 polymer ?
#
loop_
_entity_poly.entity_id
_entity_poly.type
_entity_poly.pdbx_seq_one_letter_code
_entity_poly.pdbx_strand_id
1 'polypeptide(L)'
;MANPALNAYLLAYNAASAAGWAFVMYVTVTTVMASREAGLDWTAGSTATWDAVAQPLKIVQTMAVMEIVHAALGLVRSPLVSTFMQVGSRLWLVWAINVLCHPSRSQFGFPLMVFSWALVEVPRYSFYALNLYNMVPSFLFFLRYHLFMVLYPSGVLGETLCMISSLGFLSTGAYSIQMPNAHNISISLYVVVILMIIVYIPGLPVMYGHMLTQRHRAYSKKKTA
;
A
#
# COMPACT_ATOMS: atom_id res chain seq x y z
N MET A 1 14.01 23.87 17.88
CA MET A 1 13.47 24.80 16.85
C MET A 1 13.29 24.01 15.58
N ALA A 2 12.11 24.03 14.97
CA ALA A 2 11.86 23.28 13.74
C ALA A 2 12.76 23.83 12.63
N ASN A 3 13.56 22.99 11.98
CA ASN A 3 14.39 23.41 10.86
C ASN A 3 13.44 23.75 9.68
N PRO A 4 13.32 25.02 9.27
CA PRO A 4 12.34 25.43 8.27
C PRO A 4 12.60 24.76 6.91
N ALA A 5 13.86 24.51 6.58
CA ALA A 5 14.22 23.79 5.35
C ALA A 5 13.76 22.33 5.38
N LEU A 6 13.90 21.66 6.54
CA LEU A 6 13.40 20.29 6.73
C LEU A 6 11.88 20.24 6.62
N ASN A 7 11.17 21.19 7.24
CA ASN A 7 9.71 21.24 7.15
C ASN A 7 9.23 21.51 5.72
N ALA A 8 9.90 22.40 4.97
CA ALA A 8 9.58 22.66 3.57
C ALA A 8 9.82 21.40 2.69
N TYR A 9 10.93 20.70 2.92
CA TYR A 9 11.21 19.43 2.24
C TYR A 9 10.14 18.36 2.55
N LEU A 10 9.80 18.16 3.82
CA LEU A 10 8.78 17.20 4.23
C LEU A 10 7.40 17.59 3.70
N LEU A 11 7.08 18.89 3.63
CA LEU A 11 5.85 19.38 3.02
C LEU A 11 5.80 19.00 1.54
N ALA A 12 6.86 19.31 0.79
CA ALA A 12 6.95 19.01 -0.64
C ALA A 12 6.85 17.49 -0.89
N TYR A 13 7.54 16.68 -0.09
CA TYR A 13 7.46 15.23 -0.16
C TYR A 13 6.04 14.71 0.08
N ASN A 14 5.39 15.13 1.18
CA ASN A 14 4.03 14.69 1.50
C ASN A 14 3.02 15.18 0.45
N ALA A 15 3.16 16.40 -0.06
CA ALA A 15 2.29 16.93 -1.11
C ALA A 15 2.46 16.16 -2.43
N ALA A 16 3.71 15.87 -2.83
CA ALA A 16 4.00 15.07 -4.02
C ALA A 16 3.44 13.65 -3.89
N SER A 17 3.60 13.01 -2.74
CA SER A 17 3.04 11.68 -2.48
C SER A 17 1.51 11.69 -2.47
N ALA A 18 0.88 12.70 -1.88
CA ALA A 18 -0.58 12.87 -1.93
C ALA A 18 -1.08 13.04 -3.38
N ALA A 19 -0.42 13.87 -4.17
CA ALA A 19 -0.74 14.07 -5.58
C ALA A 19 -0.54 12.79 -6.41
N GLY A 20 0.55 12.05 -6.16
CA GLY A 20 0.83 10.78 -6.82
C GLY A 20 -0.25 9.73 -6.54
N TRP A 21 -0.66 9.57 -5.28
CA TRP A 21 -1.76 8.66 -4.95
C TRP A 21 -3.12 9.13 -5.47
N ALA A 22 -3.37 10.44 -5.49
CA ALA A 22 -4.60 10.99 -6.08
C ALA A 22 -4.65 10.72 -7.59
N PHE A 23 -3.52 10.84 -8.29
CA PHE A 23 -3.39 10.49 -9.69
C PHE A 23 -3.62 8.99 -9.93
N VAL A 24 -3.00 8.12 -9.12
CA VAL A 24 -3.24 6.66 -9.15
C VAL A 24 -4.72 6.35 -8.96
N MET A 25 -5.38 7.00 -8.00
CA MET A 25 -6.82 6.83 -7.77
C MET A 25 -7.65 7.26 -8.98
N TYR A 26 -7.37 8.45 -9.52
CA TYR A 26 -8.09 9.00 -10.66
C TYR A 26 -7.99 8.08 -11.88
N VAL A 27 -6.77 7.63 -12.22
CA VAL A 27 -6.54 6.70 -13.34
C VAL A 27 -7.24 5.36 -13.08
N THR A 28 -7.19 4.84 -11.86
CA THR A 28 -7.88 3.58 -11.50
C THR A 28 -9.39 3.70 -11.69
N VAL A 29 -10.02 4.75 -11.15
CA VAL A 29 -11.47 4.95 -11.23
C VAL A 29 -11.91 5.17 -12.68
N THR A 30 -11.25 6.05 -13.41
CA THR A 30 -11.59 6.34 -14.81
C THR A 30 -11.42 5.12 -15.71
N THR A 31 -10.36 4.33 -15.53
CA THR A 31 -10.14 3.11 -16.31
C THR A 31 -11.17 2.03 -16.00
N VAL A 32 -11.52 1.85 -14.72
CA VAL A 32 -12.55 0.88 -14.31
C VAL A 32 -13.93 1.30 -14.84
N MET A 33 -14.27 2.59 -14.76
CA MET A 33 -15.53 3.11 -15.30
C MET A 33 -15.61 2.97 -16.83
N ALA A 34 -14.56 3.37 -17.55
CA ALA A 34 -14.49 3.20 -19.00
C ALA A 34 -14.60 1.72 -19.42
N SER A 35 -13.96 0.82 -18.67
CA SER A 35 -14.06 -0.63 -18.92
C SER A 35 -15.48 -1.16 -18.70
N ARG A 36 -16.21 -0.61 -17.71
CA ARG A 36 -17.62 -0.96 -17.44
C ARG A 36 -18.54 -0.44 -18.54
N GLU A 37 -18.34 0.79 -18.99
CA GLU A 37 -19.11 1.38 -20.09
C GLU A 37 -18.90 0.64 -21.41
N ALA A 38 -17.67 0.16 -21.66
CA ALA A 38 -17.35 -0.69 -22.80
C ALA A 38 -17.87 -2.13 -22.68
N GLY A 39 -18.55 -2.49 -21.58
CA GLY A 39 -19.10 -3.82 -21.36
C GLY A 39 -18.03 -4.90 -21.14
N LEU A 40 -16.81 -4.52 -20.73
CA LEU A 40 -15.72 -5.47 -20.54
C LEU A 40 -15.93 -6.33 -19.29
N ASP A 41 -15.51 -7.59 -19.40
CA ASP A 41 -15.41 -8.49 -18.26
C ASP A 41 -14.41 -7.97 -17.22
N TRP A 42 -14.57 -8.41 -15.96
CA TRP A 42 -13.67 -8.04 -14.87
C TRP A 42 -12.20 -8.31 -15.18
N THR A 43 -11.90 -9.39 -15.88
CA THR A 43 -10.54 -9.79 -16.26
C THR A 43 -9.91 -8.77 -17.21
N ALA A 44 -10.64 -8.39 -18.26
CA ALA A 44 -10.19 -7.42 -19.25
C ALA A 44 -10.07 -6.02 -18.64
N GLY A 45 -11.07 -5.59 -17.87
CA GLY A 45 -11.03 -4.29 -17.18
C GLY A 45 -9.92 -4.19 -16.15
N SER A 46 -9.63 -5.27 -15.41
CA SER A 46 -8.53 -5.29 -14.44
C SER A 46 -7.16 -5.23 -15.12
N THR A 47 -7.00 -5.94 -16.24
CA THR A 47 -5.77 -5.89 -17.05
C THR A 47 -5.55 -4.48 -17.62
N ALA A 48 -6.59 -3.86 -18.18
CA ALA A 48 -6.53 -2.47 -18.64
C ALA A 48 -6.18 -1.50 -17.49
N THR A 49 -6.72 -1.75 -16.29
CA THR A 49 -6.37 -0.96 -15.09
C THR A 49 -4.89 -1.08 -14.75
N TRP A 50 -4.33 -2.30 -14.81
CA TRP A 50 -2.89 -2.49 -14.64
C TRP A 50 -2.10 -1.71 -15.68
N ASP A 51 -2.44 -1.82 -16.96
CA ASP A 51 -1.68 -1.17 -18.04
C ASP A 51 -1.67 0.36 -17.88
N ALA A 52 -2.77 0.94 -17.41
CA ALA A 52 -2.87 2.37 -17.14
C ALA A 52 -2.14 2.79 -15.84
N VAL A 53 -2.24 1.99 -14.78
CA VAL A 53 -1.78 2.39 -13.43
C VAL A 53 -0.39 1.86 -13.06
N ALA A 54 0.17 0.89 -13.78
CA ALA A 54 1.39 0.19 -13.39
C ALA A 54 2.57 1.16 -13.20
N GLN A 55 2.76 2.09 -14.15
CA GLN A 55 3.86 3.04 -14.07
C GLN A 55 3.71 4.02 -12.89
N PRO A 56 2.59 4.75 -12.72
CA PRO A 56 2.44 5.64 -11.58
C PRO A 56 2.43 4.88 -10.24
N LEU A 57 1.83 3.69 -10.17
CA LEU A 57 1.84 2.87 -8.96
C LEU A 57 3.26 2.46 -8.54
N LYS A 58 4.08 1.97 -9.48
CA LYS A 58 5.49 1.61 -9.20
C LYS A 58 6.28 2.81 -8.68
N ILE A 59 6.14 3.97 -9.31
CA ILE A 59 6.85 5.19 -8.91
C ILE A 59 6.42 5.61 -7.50
N VAL A 60 5.12 5.79 -7.28
CA VAL A 60 4.58 6.27 -6.00
C VAL A 60 4.86 5.31 -4.86
N GLN A 61 4.72 3.99 -5.08
CA GLN A 61 5.02 3.00 -4.06
C GLN A 61 6.53 2.92 -3.76
N THR A 62 7.39 3.08 -4.75
CA THR A 62 8.85 3.08 -4.56
C THR A 62 9.34 4.34 -3.85
N MET A 63 8.71 5.50 -4.10
CA MET A 63 9.00 6.72 -3.35
C MET A 63 8.76 6.57 -1.84
N ALA A 64 7.84 5.69 -1.42
CA ALA A 64 7.59 5.42 0.00
C ALA A 64 8.81 4.82 0.75
N VAL A 65 9.83 4.31 0.04
CA VAL A 65 11.12 3.94 0.65
C VAL A 65 11.75 5.12 1.38
N MET A 66 11.52 6.35 0.90
CA MET A 66 11.99 7.55 1.58
C MET A 66 11.38 7.70 2.98
N GLU A 67 10.20 7.16 3.27
CA GLU A 67 9.66 7.15 4.64
C GLU A 67 10.52 6.33 5.59
N ILE A 68 11.05 5.19 5.11
CA ILE A 68 11.97 4.36 5.89
C ILE A 68 13.26 5.15 6.16
N VAL A 69 13.78 5.84 5.13
CA VAL A 69 14.97 6.70 5.25
C VAL A 69 14.72 7.84 6.25
N HIS A 70 13.58 8.53 6.17
CA HIS A 70 13.22 9.61 7.09
C HIS A 70 13.08 9.12 8.53
N ALA A 71 12.51 7.93 8.75
CA ALA A 71 12.43 7.31 10.06
C ALA A 71 13.81 6.89 10.59
N ALA A 72 14.66 6.30 9.73
CA ALA A 72 16.01 5.85 10.09
C ALA A 72 16.94 7.01 10.46
N LEU A 73 16.85 8.12 9.73
CA LEU A 73 17.60 9.34 10.00
C LEU A 73 17.03 10.18 11.15
N GLY A 74 15.90 9.75 11.76
CA GLY A 74 15.25 10.48 12.84
C GLY A 74 14.61 11.80 12.43
N LEU A 75 14.41 12.03 11.12
CA LEU A 75 13.72 13.22 10.59
C LEU A 75 12.24 13.24 11.00
N VAL A 76 11.65 12.07 11.21
CA VAL A 76 10.27 11.89 11.66
C VAL A 76 10.23 10.95 12.86
N ARG A 77 9.35 11.24 13.83
CA ARG A 77 9.12 10.41 15.02
C ARG A 77 8.26 9.18 14.68
N SER A 78 8.80 8.27 13.89
CA SER A 78 8.16 7.02 13.49
C SER A 78 8.98 5.81 13.92
N PRO A 79 8.37 4.74 14.45
CA PRO A 79 9.08 3.51 14.75
C PRO A 79 9.58 2.84 13.46
N LEU A 80 10.91 2.76 13.27
CA LEU A 80 11.55 2.29 12.04
C LEU A 80 11.03 0.92 11.57
N VAL A 81 10.93 -0.06 12.47
CA VAL A 81 10.47 -1.43 12.15
C VAL A 81 9.04 -1.43 11.63
N SER A 82 8.16 -0.61 12.21
CA SER A 82 6.76 -0.52 11.78
C SER A 82 6.65 0.12 10.39
N THR A 83 7.39 1.21 10.15
CA THR A 83 7.45 1.86 8.83
C THR A 83 8.02 0.92 7.78
N PHE A 84 9.08 0.18 8.11
CA PHE A 84 9.67 -0.82 7.22
C PHE A 84 8.67 -1.92 6.86
N MET A 85 7.97 -2.51 7.83
CA MET A 85 6.98 -3.56 7.54
C MET A 85 5.83 -3.04 6.67
N GLN A 86 5.34 -1.83 6.94
CA GLN A 86 4.23 -1.23 6.17
C GLN A 86 4.62 -0.92 4.73
N VAL A 87 5.79 -0.32 4.50
CA VAL A 87 6.26 0.03 3.16
C VAL A 87 6.74 -1.23 2.41
N GLY A 88 7.46 -2.11 3.12
CA GLY A 88 8.00 -3.36 2.59
C GLY A 88 6.92 -4.33 2.12
N SER A 89 5.83 -4.51 2.88
CA SER A 89 4.73 -5.40 2.48
C SER A 89 4.10 -4.97 1.16
N ARG A 90 3.87 -3.67 0.98
CA ARG A 90 3.30 -3.11 -0.25
C ARG A 90 4.27 -3.13 -1.42
N LEU A 91 5.56 -2.86 -1.18
CA LEU A 91 6.59 -3.01 -2.22
C LEU A 91 6.69 -4.45 -2.70
N TRP A 92 6.62 -5.40 -1.78
CA TRP A 92 6.60 -6.81 -2.12
C TRP A 92 5.38 -7.16 -2.99
N LEU A 93 4.19 -6.68 -2.65
CA LEU A 93 3.00 -6.89 -3.49
C LEU A 93 3.12 -6.25 -4.89
N VAL A 94 3.62 -5.02 -4.99
CA VAL A 94 3.78 -4.36 -6.30
C VAL A 94 4.84 -5.06 -7.15
N TRP A 95 6.04 -5.27 -6.60
CA TRP A 95 7.17 -5.75 -7.37
C TRP A 95 7.25 -7.28 -7.46
N ALA A 96 7.09 -8.00 -6.35
CA ALA A 96 7.24 -9.46 -6.34
C ALA A 96 5.99 -10.20 -6.81
N ILE A 97 4.80 -9.62 -6.63
CA ILE A 97 3.54 -10.23 -7.08
C ILE A 97 3.08 -9.60 -8.37
N ASN A 98 2.71 -8.32 -8.36
CA ASN A 98 2.07 -7.74 -9.53
C ASN A 98 3.02 -7.62 -10.72
N VAL A 99 4.27 -7.20 -10.57
CA VAL A 99 5.21 -7.13 -11.70
C VAL A 99 5.67 -8.51 -12.19
N LEU A 100 5.82 -9.51 -11.33
CA LEU A 100 6.33 -10.83 -11.75
C LEU A 100 5.23 -11.78 -12.23
N CYS A 101 4.03 -11.71 -11.65
CA CYS A 101 2.94 -12.65 -11.88
C CYS A 101 1.80 -11.97 -12.63
N HIS A 102 1.72 -12.20 -13.95
CA HIS A 102 0.65 -11.66 -14.77
C HIS A 102 -0.77 -11.99 -14.27
N PRO A 103 -1.07 -13.21 -13.77
CA PRO A 103 -2.42 -13.54 -13.31
C PRO A 103 -2.92 -12.72 -12.13
N SER A 104 -2.03 -12.11 -11.33
CA SER A 104 -2.46 -11.29 -10.19
C SER A 104 -3.12 -9.97 -10.62
N ARG A 105 -2.87 -9.52 -11.86
CA ARG A 105 -3.37 -8.28 -12.45
C ARG A 105 -4.71 -8.44 -13.14
N SER A 106 -5.02 -9.65 -13.61
CA SER A 106 -6.21 -9.93 -14.42
C SER A 106 -7.42 -10.32 -13.58
N GLN A 107 -7.40 -10.01 -12.29
CA GLN A 107 -8.45 -10.36 -11.34
C GLN A 107 -8.99 -9.11 -10.64
N PHE A 108 -10.24 -9.17 -10.17
CA PHE A 108 -10.90 -8.06 -9.49
C PHE A 108 -10.16 -7.55 -8.23
N GLY A 109 -9.36 -8.41 -7.58
CA GLY A 109 -8.58 -8.03 -6.40
C GLY A 109 -7.57 -6.89 -6.66
N PHE A 110 -7.05 -6.79 -7.88
CA PHE A 110 -6.07 -5.76 -8.23
C PHE A 110 -6.63 -4.33 -8.17
N PRO A 111 -7.69 -3.95 -8.92
CA PRO A 111 -8.26 -2.60 -8.85
C PRO A 111 -8.81 -2.29 -7.46
N LEU A 112 -9.37 -3.28 -6.75
CA LEU A 112 -9.82 -3.12 -5.38
C LEU A 112 -8.67 -2.73 -4.44
N MET A 113 -7.54 -3.45 -4.52
CA MET A 113 -6.35 -3.17 -3.73
C MET A 113 -5.81 -1.77 -4.02
N VAL A 114 -5.59 -1.43 -5.30
CA VAL A 114 -5.03 -0.12 -5.69
C VAL A 114 -5.94 1.02 -5.27
N PHE A 115 -7.26 0.87 -5.45
CA PHE A 115 -8.24 1.87 -5.04
C PHE A 115 -8.24 2.06 -3.51
N SER A 116 -8.30 0.96 -2.74
CA SER A 116 -8.27 1.00 -1.29
C SER A 116 -6.99 1.64 -0.75
N TRP A 117 -5.84 1.33 -1.35
CA TRP A 117 -4.57 1.96 -0.99
C TRP A 117 -4.62 3.46 -1.26
N ALA A 118 -4.96 3.87 -2.49
CA ALA A 118 -4.98 5.28 -2.84
C ALA A 118 -5.94 6.08 -1.94
N LEU A 119 -7.09 5.50 -1.57
CA LEU A 119 -8.10 6.17 -0.75
C LEU A 119 -7.68 6.32 0.72
N VAL A 120 -6.84 5.43 1.24
CA VAL A 120 -6.20 5.61 2.56
C VAL A 120 -5.01 6.58 2.47
N GLU A 121 -4.24 6.52 1.39
CA GLU A 121 -2.97 7.23 1.26
C GLU A 121 -3.14 8.73 1.03
N VAL A 122 -4.10 9.15 0.20
CA VAL A 122 -4.33 10.58 -0.08
C VAL A 122 -4.61 11.38 1.22
N PRO A 123 -5.54 10.95 2.11
CA PRO A 123 -5.73 11.62 3.39
C PRO A 123 -4.54 11.46 4.34
N ARG A 124 -3.79 10.34 4.30
CA ARG A 124 -2.62 10.11 5.15
C ARG A 124 -1.52 11.13 4.89
N TYR A 125 -1.12 11.30 3.63
CA TYR A 125 -0.09 12.26 3.25
C TYR A 125 -0.57 13.70 3.41
N SER A 126 -1.83 13.99 3.09
CA SER A 126 -2.44 15.31 3.33
C SER A 126 -2.42 15.69 4.81
N PHE A 127 -2.73 14.72 5.69
CA PHE A 127 -2.61 14.91 7.13
C PHE A 127 -1.17 15.18 7.55
N TYR A 128 -0.19 14.43 7.05
CA TYR A 128 1.22 14.65 7.38
C TYR A 128 1.73 16.02 6.94
N ALA A 129 1.37 16.47 5.75
CA ALA A 129 1.68 17.81 5.24
C ALA A 129 1.16 18.92 6.17
N LEU A 130 -0.12 18.87 6.54
CA LEU A 130 -0.75 19.91 7.37
C LEU A 130 -0.35 19.83 8.84
N ASN A 131 -0.01 18.63 9.32
CA ASN A 131 0.43 18.43 10.70
C ASN A 131 1.81 19.05 10.97
N LEU A 132 2.65 19.29 9.94
CA LEU A 132 3.90 20.03 10.09
C LEU A 132 3.70 21.46 10.59
N TYR A 133 2.55 22.06 10.26
CA TYR A 133 2.17 23.42 10.65
C TYR A 133 1.08 23.45 11.73
N ASN A 134 0.68 22.29 12.27
CA ASN A 134 -0.44 22.14 13.21
C ASN A 134 -1.79 22.68 12.68
N MET A 135 -1.98 22.71 11.36
CA MET A 135 -3.18 23.25 10.70
C MET A 135 -4.10 22.14 10.18
N VAL A 136 -4.24 21.04 10.93
CA VAL A 136 -5.02 19.88 10.45
C VAL A 136 -6.53 20.14 10.60
N PRO A 137 -7.32 20.15 9.50
CA PRO A 137 -8.76 20.27 9.56
C PRO A 137 -9.41 19.07 10.26
N SER A 138 -10.51 19.30 10.99
CA SER A 138 -11.26 18.24 11.68
C SER A 138 -11.75 17.14 10.72
N PHE A 139 -12.06 17.47 9.46
CA PHE A 139 -12.45 16.51 8.44
C PHE A 139 -11.32 15.53 8.06
N LEU A 140 -10.11 16.05 7.80
CA LEU A 140 -8.95 15.20 7.48
C LEU A 140 -8.53 14.32 8.67
N PHE A 141 -8.66 14.85 9.89
CA PHE A 141 -8.48 14.05 11.10
C PHE A 141 -9.50 12.91 11.17
N PHE A 142 -10.78 13.18 10.90
CA PHE A 142 -11.82 12.15 10.88
C PHE A 142 -11.50 11.05 9.86
N LEU A 143 -11.19 11.43 8.61
CA LEU A 143 -10.86 10.49 7.54
C LEU A 143 -9.68 9.59 7.94
N ARG A 144 -8.58 10.16 8.42
CA ARG A 144 -7.39 9.40 8.84
C ARG A 144 -7.71 8.29 9.85
N TYR A 145 -8.58 8.58 10.82
CA TYR A 145 -8.85 7.65 11.92
C TYR A 145 -10.13 6.82 11.74
N HIS A 146 -10.86 6.94 10.64
CA HIS A 146 -12.07 6.15 10.37
C HIS A 146 -12.00 5.35 9.07
N LEU A 147 -11.27 5.83 8.05
CA LEU A 147 -11.17 5.15 6.76
C LEU A 147 -10.66 3.72 6.87
N PHE A 148 -9.73 3.45 7.80
CA PHE A 148 -9.17 2.11 7.99
C PHE A 148 -10.25 1.07 8.35
N MET A 149 -11.37 1.45 8.96
CA MET A 149 -12.41 0.49 9.37
C MET A 149 -13.03 -0.23 8.16
N VAL A 150 -13.15 0.48 7.03
CA VAL A 150 -13.72 -0.07 5.79
C VAL A 150 -12.63 -0.48 4.81
N LEU A 151 -11.58 0.35 4.68
CA LEU A 151 -10.57 0.17 3.64
C LEU A 151 -9.51 -0.87 4.00
N TYR A 152 -9.35 -1.20 5.28
CA TYR A 152 -8.42 -2.24 5.69
C TYR A 152 -8.92 -3.63 5.25
N PRO A 153 -10.18 -4.06 5.54
CA PRO A 153 -10.70 -5.32 5.01
C PRO A 153 -10.68 -5.39 3.48
N SER A 154 -11.08 -4.32 2.79
CA SER A 154 -11.14 -4.33 1.32
C SER A 154 -9.75 -4.35 0.67
N GLY A 155 -8.79 -3.60 1.22
CA GLY A 155 -7.40 -3.63 0.77
C GLY A 155 -6.80 -5.02 0.92
N VAL A 156 -6.88 -5.58 2.12
CA VAL A 156 -6.37 -6.93 2.45
C VAL A 156 -7.00 -8.00 1.57
N LEU A 157 -8.32 -7.92 1.33
CA LEU A 157 -9.00 -8.84 0.42
C LEU A 157 -8.40 -8.77 -0.98
N GLY A 158 -8.20 -7.55 -1.52
CA GLY A 158 -7.56 -7.35 -2.81
C GLY A 158 -6.14 -7.91 -2.89
N GLU A 159 -5.31 -7.64 -1.86
CA GLU A 159 -3.94 -8.15 -1.76
C GLU A 159 -3.91 -9.68 -1.72
N THR A 160 -4.78 -10.29 -0.92
CA THR A 160 -4.87 -11.74 -0.74
C THR A 160 -5.32 -12.43 -2.01
N LEU A 161 -6.29 -11.87 -2.72
CA LEU A 161 -6.70 -12.35 -4.04
C LEU A 161 -5.52 -12.29 -5.03
N CYS A 162 -4.73 -11.20 -5.03
CA CYS A 162 -3.54 -11.07 -5.89
C CYS A 162 -2.51 -12.16 -5.61
N MET A 163 -2.29 -12.47 -4.34
CA MET A 163 -1.39 -13.55 -3.96
C MET A 163 -1.94 -14.92 -4.36
N ILE A 164 -3.20 -15.22 -4.10
CA ILE A 164 -3.81 -16.52 -4.42
C ILE A 164 -3.80 -16.78 -5.93
N SER A 165 -4.19 -15.80 -6.74
CA SER A 165 -4.16 -15.91 -8.21
C SER A 165 -2.74 -16.09 -8.76
N SER A 166 -1.72 -15.57 -8.08
CA SER A 166 -0.33 -15.77 -8.46
C SER A 166 0.17 -17.21 -8.21
N LEU A 167 -0.41 -17.95 -7.26
CA LEU A 167 0.05 -19.30 -6.89
C LEU A 167 -0.01 -20.29 -8.05
N GLY A 168 -1.03 -20.21 -8.91
CA GLY A 168 -1.15 -21.09 -10.08
C GLY A 168 -0.07 -20.88 -11.13
N PHE A 169 0.47 -19.65 -11.23
CA PHE A 169 1.61 -19.37 -12.10
C PHE A 169 2.92 -19.81 -11.44
N LEU A 170 3.07 -19.56 -10.13
CA LEU A 170 4.28 -19.91 -9.39
C LEU A 170 4.46 -21.43 -9.20
N SER A 171 3.37 -22.21 -9.22
CA SER A 171 3.43 -23.68 -9.15
C SER A 171 4.07 -24.31 -10.39
N THR A 172 4.15 -23.59 -11.52
CA THR A 172 4.86 -24.05 -12.72
C THR A 172 6.39 -24.06 -12.56
N GLY A 173 6.90 -23.59 -11.42
CA GLY A 173 8.34 -23.46 -11.16
C GLY A 173 8.91 -22.09 -11.56
N ALA A 174 8.08 -21.16 -12.02
CA ALA A 174 8.49 -19.78 -12.30
C ALA A 174 9.10 -19.12 -11.04
N TYR A 175 10.28 -18.49 -11.20
CA TYR A 175 11.04 -17.84 -10.13
C TYR A 175 11.41 -18.76 -8.96
N SER A 176 11.68 -20.03 -9.24
CA SER A 176 12.25 -20.97 -8.26
C SER A 176 13.76 -21.13 -8.45
N ILE A 177 14.49 -21.07 -7.33
CA ILE A 177 15.90 -21.41 -7.27
C ILE A 177 15.97 -22.92 -7.09
N GLN A 178 16.13 -23.66 -8.19
CA GLN A 178 16.15 -25.14 -8.18
C GLN A 178 17.55 -25.69 -7.95
N MET A 179 17.62 -26.86 -7.31
CA MET A 179 18.89 -27.56 -7.11
C MET A 179 19.42 -28.15 -8.44
N PRO A 180 20.75 -28.32 -8.58
CA PRO A 180 21.79 -28.02 -7.60
C PRO A 180 22.34 -26.58 -7.71
N ASN A 181 22.35 -25.86 -6.58
CA ASN A 181 23.05 -24.57 -6.42
C ASN A 181 24.19 -24.71 -5.41
N ALA A 182 25.21 -23.85 -5.52
CA ALA A 182 26.41 -23.88 -4.67
C ALA A 182 26.13 -23.82 -3.15
N HIS A 183 24.96 -23.32 -2.75
CA HIS A 183 24.54 -23.20 -1.35
C HIS A 183 23.54 -24.29 -0.89
N ASN A 184 23.18 -25.25 -1.74
CA ASN A 184 22.22 -26.34 -1.45
C ASN A 184 20.86 -25.87 -0.87
N ILE A 185 20.42 -24.66 -1.25
CA ILE A 185 19.16 -24.06 -0.82
C ILE A 185 18.21 -24.00 -2.02
N SER A 186 16.99 -24.51 -1.83
CA SER A 186 15.88 -24.34 -2.78
C SER A 186 14.87 -23.36 -2.19
N ILE A 187 14.78 -22.16 -2.76
CA ILE A 187 13.76 -21.17 -2.41
C ILE A 187 12.87 -20.99 -3.63
N SER A 188 11.60 -21.34 -3.47
CA SER A 188 10.58 -21.06 -4.48
C SER A 188 9.72 -19.90 -4.01
N LEU A 189 9.51 -18.93 -4.90
CA LEU A 189 8.59 -17.83 -4.65
C LEU A 189 7.18 -18.35 -4.28
N TYR A 190 6.78 -19.52 -4.79
CA TYR A 190 5.55 -20.21 -4.40
C TYR A 190 5.45 -20.44 -2.88
N VAL A 191 6.51 -20.98 -2.27
CA VAL A 191 6.56 -21.26 -0.82
C VAL A 191 6.53 -19.95 -0.03
N VAL A 192 7.25 -18.93 -0.49
CA VAL A 192 7.26 -17.60 0.14
C VAL A 192 5.86 -16.98 0.14
N VAL A 193 5.12 -17.05 -0.97
CA VAL A 193 3.75 -16.52 -1.05
C VAL A 193 2.81 -17.26 -0.11
N ILE A 194 2.91 -18.59 -0.01
CA ILE A 194 2.11 -19.37 0.94
C ILE A 194 2.39 -18.92 2.38
N LEU A 195 3.67 -18.81 2.75
CA LEU A 195 4.05 -18.35 4.10
C LEU A 195 3.51 -16.94 4.39
N MET A 196 3.55 -16.03 3.42
CA MET A 196 2.99 -14.69 3.55
C MET A 196 1.49 -14.70 3.77
N ILE A 197 0.74 -15.52 3.04
CA ILE A 197 -0.71 -15.70 3.23
C ILE A 197 -0.99 -16.23 4.65
N ILE A 198 -0.22 -17.21 5.12
CA ILE A 198 -0.36 -17.76 6.48
C ILE A 198 -0.10 -16.69 7.54
N VAL A 199 0.93 -15.85 7.36
CA VAL A 199 1.26 -14.75 8.30
C VAL A 199 0.21 -13.63 8.26
N TYR A 200 -0.44 -13.39 7.10
CA TYR A 200 -1.52 -12.42 7.01
C TYR A 200 -2.68 -12.77 7.94
N ILE A 201 -3.13 -14.01 8.00
CA ILE A 201 -4.27 -14.43 8.84
C ILE A 201 -4.17 -13.92 10.30
N PRO A 202 -3.10 -14.19 11.06
CA PRO A 202 -2.93 -13.65 12.41
C PRO A 202 -2.51 -12.18 12.44
N GLY A 203 -1.81 -11.68 11.41
CA GLY A 203 -1.36 -10.28 11.34
C GLY A 203 -2.52 -9.28 11.24
N LEU A 204 -3.60 -9.67 10.57
CA LEU A 204 -4.77 -8.82 10.36
C LEU A 204 -5.43 -8.30 11.64
N PRO A 205 -5.88 -9.14 12.59
CA PRO A 205 -6.51 -8.66 13.82
C PRO A 205 -5.55 -7.85 14.70
N VAL A 206 -4.26 -8.21 14.72
CA VAL A 206 -3.24 -7.50 15.50
C VAL A 206 -3.07 -6.07 15.00
N MET A 207 -2.86 -5.87 13.70
CA MET A 207 -2.72 -4.53 13.13
C MET A 207 -4.00 -3.71 13.24
N TYR A 208 -5.17 -4.34 13.07
CA TYR A 208 -6.46 -3.66 13.26
C TYR A 208 -6.63 -3.17 14.70
N GLY A 209 -6.31 -4.01 15.70
CA GLY A 209 -6.32 -3.62 17.12
C GLY A 209 -5.34 -2.49 17.44
N HIS A 210 -4.16 -2.48 16.83
CA HIS A 210 -3.22 -1.36 16.94
C HIS A 210 -3.80 -0.06 16.38
N MET A 211 -4.48 -0.08 15.23
CA MET A 211 -5.11 1.12 14.65
C MET A 211 -6.26 1.65 15.52
N LEU A 212 -7.08 0.76 16.10
CA LEU A 212 -8.10 1.14 17.10
C LEU A 212 -7.45 1.84 18.30
N THR A 213 -6.36 1.29 18.82
CA THR A 213 -5.62 1.88 19.94
C THR A 213 -5.06 3.26 19.57
N GLN A 214 -4.53 3.42 18.36
CA GLN A 214 -4.03 4.71 17.87
C GLN A 214 -5.16 5.75 17.75
N ARG A 215 -6.34 5.35 17.26
CA ARG A 215 -7.53 6.19 17.23
C ARG A 215 -7.92 6.65 18.64
N HIS A 216 -8.05 5.74 19.60
CA HIS A 216 -8.39 6.10 20.98
C HIS A 216 -7.40 7.09 21.58
N ARG A 217 -6.10 6.88 21.37
CA ARG A 217 -5.05 7.81 21.82
C ARG A 217 -5.15 9.18 21.17
N ALA A 218 -5.41 9.24 19.86
CA ALA A 218 -5.54 10.50 19.13
C ALA A 218 -6.75 11.33 19.62
N TYR A 219 -7.89 10.69 19.84
CA TYR A 219 -9.08 11.36 20.37
C TYR A 219 -8.95 11.76 21.84
N SER A 220 -8.24 10.98 22.66
CA SER A 220 -7.94 11.35 24.04
C SER A 220 -7.08 12.62 24.14
N LYS A 221 -6.06 12.75 23.28
CA LYS A 221 -5.24 13.96 23.19
C LYS A 221 -6.02 15.20 22.76
N LYS A 222 -6.99 15.05 21.84
CA LYS A 222 -7.84 16.17 21.39
C LYS A 222 -8.84 16.63 22.47
N LYS A 223 -9.22 15.76 23.41
CA LYS A 223 -10.07 16.15 24.55
C LYS A 223 -9.32 16.91 25.64
N THR A 224 -7.98 16.84 25.64
CA THR A 224 -7.11 17.43 26.66
C THR A 224 -6.37 18.69 26.18
N ALA A 225 -6.54 19.06 24.91
CA ALA A 225 -6.01 20.26 24.27
C ALA A 225 -7.13 21.26 24.01
#